data_AF-A0A420XKU8-F1
#
_entry.id   AF-A0A420XKU8-F1
#
_cell.length_a   1.000
_cell.length_b   1.000
_cell.length_c   1.000
_cell.angle_alpha   90.00
_cell.angle_beta   90.00
_cell.angle_gamma   90.00
#
_symmetry.space_group_name_H-M   'P 1'
#
loop_
_entity.id
_entity.type
_entity.pdbx_description
1 polymer ?
#
loop_
_entity_poly.entity_id
_entity_poly.type
_entity_poly.pdbx_seq_one_letter_code
_entity_poly.pdbx_strand_id
1 'polypeptide(L)'
;MPDTAAPAGQPGTRVLDWGSRLRLHVLDAGLACCAVEVSAAAARRQVDHPGAAPFAHDPERADVLLVSGTVTDKLLPSVVAAYDALPGRRLVVAFGACVASGGPYWDSYSVTKGVDQVLPVDLYVPGCPPRPEALTEGLARLERSLADGAPLS
;
A
#
# COMPACT_ATOMS: atom_id res chain seq x y z
N MET A 1 -17.15 -27.99 8.70
CA MET A 1 -17.21 -27.29 7.40
C MET A 1 -15.82 -27.38 6.77
N PRO A 2 -15.74 -27.58 5.45
CA PRO A 2 -14.62 -28.24 4.78
C PRO A 2 -13.52 -27.28 4.29
N ASP A 3 -12.34 -27.87 4.14
CA ASP A 3 -11.19 -27.58 3.27
C ASP A 3 -10.47 -26.22 3.30
N THR A 4 -9.36 -26.23 4.03
CA THR A 4 -8.09 -25.65 3.56
C THR A 4 -7.62 -26.39 2.31
N ALA A 5 -7.68 -25.76 1.14
CA ALA A 5 -6.89 -26.19 0.00
C ALA A 5 -6.59 -25.01 -0.94
N ALA A 6 -5.34 -24.55 -0.95
CA ALA A 6 -4.79 -23.92 -2.13
C ALA A 6 -4.66 -24.99 -3.23
N PRO A 7 -5.11 -24.76 -4.48
CA PRO A 7 -4.87 -25.73 -5.54
C PRO A 7 -3.40 -25.70 -5.96
N ALA A 8 -2.77 -26.85 -5.87
CA ALA A 8 -1.48 -27.14 -6.48
C ALA A 8 -1.54 -26.91 -8.00
N GLY A 9 -0.67 -26.05 -8.52
CA GLY A 9 -0.49 -25.85 -9.96
C GLY A 9 0.16 -27.08 -10.60
N GLN A 10 -0.58 -27.73 -11.49
CA GLN A 10 -0.14 -28.88 -12.29
C GLN A 10 0.96 -28.51 -13.30
N PRO A 11 1.88 -29.43 -13.65
CA PRO A 11 2.89 -29.17 -14.66
C PRO A 11 2.24 -29.21 -16.05
N GLY A 12 2.09 -28.04 -16.69
CA GLY A 12 1.57 -27.95 -18.06
C GLY A 12 0.99 -26.60 -18.46
N THR A 13 0.64 -25.72 -17.52
CA THR A 13 0.02 -24.43 -17.87
C THR A 13 1.08 -23.32 -17.90
N ARG A 14 1.48 -22.90 -19.11
CA ARG A 14 2.11 -21.59 -19.27
C ARG A 14 1.06 -20.53 -18.96
N VAL A 15 1.08 -19.99 -17.74
CA VAL A 15 0.35 -18.75 -17.43
C VAL A 15 1.15 -17.61 -18.04
N LEU A 16 0.79 -17.24 -19.27
CA LEU A 16 1.24 -15.98 -19.85
C LEU A 16 0.43 -14.87 -19.19
N ASP A 17 0.95 -14.32 -18.09
CA ASP A 17 0.46 -13.06 -17.54
C ASP A 17 0.92 -11.93 -18.46
N TRP A 18 0.00 -11.44 -19.28
CA TRP A 18 0.23 -10.33 -20.19
C TRP A 18 -0.48 -9.09 -19.67
N GLY A 19 0.18 -8.41 -18.72
CA GLY A 19 -0.16 -7.07 -18.27
C GLY A 19 -0.69 -7.05 -16.85
N SER A 20 0.17 -6.66 -15.91
CA SER A 20 -0.12 -6.46 -14.49
C SER A 20 -1.28 -5.48 -14.28
N ARG A 21 -2.50 -6.01 -14.30
CA ARG A 21 -3.66 -5.38 -13.68
C ARG A 21 -3.51 -5.61 -12.19
N LEU A 22 -2.84 -4.68 -11.53
CA LEU A 22 -2.79 -4.61 -10.09
C LEU A 22 -4.22 -4.80 -9.55
N ARG A 23 -4.49 -5.96 -8.95
CA ARG A 23 -5.82 -6.31 -8.44
C ARG A 23 -6.14 -5.64 -7.11
N LEU A 24 -5.12 -5.06 -6.48
CA LEU A 24 -5.23 -4.44 -5.18
C LEU A 24 -5.96 -3.10 -5.31
N HIS A 25 -7.04 -2.96 -4.54
CA HIS A 25 -7.71 -1.69 -4.37
C HIS A 25 -7.03 -0.91 -3.23
N VAL A 26 -6.41 0.21 -3.58
CA VAL A 26 -5.60 1.00 -2.63
C VAL A 26 -6.40 2.20 -2.13
N LEU A 27 -6.55 2.33 -0.80
CA LEU A 27 -7.01 3.54 -0.13
C LEU A 27 -5.79 4.34 0.33
N ASP A 28 -5.64 5.57 -0.17
CA ASP A 28 -4.55 6.45 0.24
C ASP A 28 -4.96 7.35 1.41
N ALA A 29 -4.30 7.18 2.55
CA ALA A 29 -4.22 8.18 3.60
C ALA A 29 -3.14 9.20 3.23
N GLY A 30 -3.52 10.14 2.36
CA GLY A 30 -2.65 11.24 1.90
C GLY A 30 -2.44 12.32 2.96
N LEU A 31 -1.30 12.32 3.64
CA LEU A 31 -1.06 13.19 4.81
C LEU A 31 -0.11 14.36 4.55
N ALA A 32 0.80 14.23 3.57
CA ALA A 32 1.81 15.25 3.30
C ALA A 32 2.31 15.20 1.83
N CYS A 33 3.56 15.61 1.59
CA CYS A 33 4.17 15.69 0.26
C CYS A 33 4.17 14.36 -0.52
N CYS A 34 4.18 13.21 0.18
CA CYS A 34 4.16 11.90 -0.46
C CYS A 34 2.86 11.64 -1.24
N ALA A 35 1.72 12.24 -0.82
CA ALA A 35 0.44 12.13 -1.52
C ALA A 35 0.47 12.72 -2.94
N VAL A 36 1.35 13.71 -3.18
CA VAL A 36 1.56 14.27 -4.53
C VAL A 36 2.20 13.24 -5.45
N GLU A 37 3.16 12.46 -4.95
CA GLU A 37 3.78 11.40 -5.75
C GLU A 37 2.85 10.20 -5.95
N VAL A 38 1.97 9.92 -4.98
CA VAL A 38 0.87 8.96 -5.14
C VAL A 38 -0.07 9.40 -6.28
N SER A 39 -0.43 10.68 -6.31
CA SER A 39 -1.25 11.26 -7.39
C SER A 39 -0.55 11.20 -8.75
N ALA A 40 0.75 11.44 -8.79
CA ALA A 40 1.56 11.31 -10.00
C ALA A 40 1.65 9.86 -10.50
N ALA A 41 1.78 8.89 -9.58
CA ALA A 41 1.77 7.46 -9.92
C ALA A 41 0.42 7.04 -10.51
N ALA A 42 -0.69 7.50 -9.92
CA ALA A 42 -2.03 7.27 -10.45
C ALA A 42 -2.23 7.86 -11.85
N ALA A 43 -1.81 9.10 -12.07
CA ALA A 43 -1.93 9.74 -13.37
C ALA A 43 -1.16 8.96 -14.45
N ARG A 44 0.07 8.52 -14.16
CA ARG A 44 0.85 7.65 -15.07
C ARG A 44 0.12 6.34 -15.32
N ARG A 45 -0.40 5.70 -14.27
CA ARG A 45 -1.11 4.42 -14.36
C ARG A 45 -2.39 4.51 -15.20
N GLN A 46 -3.09 5.65 -15.18
CA GLN A 46 -4.26 5.90 -16.02
C GLN A 46 -3.90 6.07 -17.50
N VAL A 47 -2.75 6.68 -17.81
CA VAL A 47 -2.24 6.79 -19.18
C VAL A 47 -1.89 5.42 -19.73
N ASP A 48 -1.16 4.60 -18.96
CA ASP A 48 -0.72 3.27 -19.38
C ASP A 48 -1.89 2.27 -19.45
N HIS A 49 -2.94 2.49 -18.65
CA HIS A 49 -4.10 1.60 -18.59
C HIS A 49 -5.40 2.39 -18.40
N PRO A 50 -5.99 2.88 -19.51
CA PRO A 50 -7.23 3.63 -19.49
C PRO A 50 -8.36 2.81 -18.84
N GLY A 51 -9.04 3.38 -17.85
CA GLY A 51 -10.18 2.76 -17.15
C GLY A 51 -9.83 1.98 -15.88
N ALA A 52 -8.54 1.86 -15.52
CA ALA A 52 -8.17 1.38 -14.19
C ALA A 52 -8.44 2.47 -13.15
N ALA A 53 -9.32 2.21 -12.18
CA ALA A 53 -9.49 3.10 -11.03
C ALA A 53 -8.19 3.04 -10.19
N PRO A 54 -7.45 4.15 -10.04
CA PRO A 54 -6.13 4.10 -9.40
C PRO A 54 -6.23 3.87 -7.91
N PHE A 55 -7.30 4.35 -7.26
CA PHE A 55 -7.49 4.30 -5.81
C PHE A 55 -8.97 4.10 -5.45
N ALA A 56 -9.20 3.32 -4.40
CA ALA A 56 -10.49 3.19 -3.74
C ALA A 56 -10.84 4.52 -3.06
N HIS A 57 -12.10 4.93 -3.20
CA HIS A 57 -12.62 6.13 -2.54
C HIS A 57 -13.28 5.77 -1.19
N ASP A 58 -13.79 4.54 -1.09
CA ASP A 58 -14.45 4.01 0.10
C ASP A 58 -13.53 2.98 0.78
N PRO A 59 -13.28 3.09 2.10
CA PRO A 59 -12.47 2.12 2.85
C PRO A 59 -13.02 0.68 2.76
N GLU A 60 -14.34 0.55 2.71
CA GLU A 60 -15.04 -0.74 2.61
C GLU A 60 -14.78 -1.50 1.29
N ARG A 61 -14.11 -0.86 0.32
CA ARG A 61 -13.77 -1.43 -0.99
C ARG A 61 -12.26 -1.51 -1.23
N ALA A 62 -11.45 -1.27 -0.19
CA ALA A 62 -10.01 -1.26 -0.29
C ALA A 62 -9.39 -2.49 0.37
N ASP A 63 -8.34 -3.04 -0.25
CA ASP A 63 -7.52 -4.13 0.30
C ASP A 63 -6.27 -3.59 1.00
N VAL A 64 -5.79 -2.41 0.55
CA VAL A 64 -4.54 -1.81 0.98
C VAL A 64 -4.80 -0.42 1.53
N LEU A 65 -4.34 -0.17 2.77
CA LEU A 65 -4.16 1.16 3.31
C LEU A 65 -2.75 1.65 2.99
N LEU A 66 -2.66 2.58 2.05
CA LEU A 66 -1.43 3.30 1.74
C LEU A 66 -1.34 4.51 2.66
N VAL A 67 -0.32 4.59 3.50
CA VAL A 67 -0.08 5.75 4.36
C VAL A 67 1.03 6.58 3.72
N SER A 68 0.67 7.73 3.14
CA SER A 68 1.58 8.57 2.37
C SER A 68 1.84 9.92 3.05
N GLY A 69 2.91 9.97 3.85
CA GLY A 69 3.40 11.21 4.47
C GLY A 69 3.59 11.13 5.98
N THR A 70 3.64 12.29 6.62
CA THR A 70 3.91 12.39 8.06
C THR A 70 2.66 12.05 8.88
N VAL A 71 2.76 11.06 9.76
CA VAL A 71 1.72 10.75 10.74
C VAL A 71 1.97 11.60 11.98
N THR A 72 0.99 12.45 12.34
CA THR A 72 1.02 13.20 13.60
C THR A 72 0.20 12.47 14.66
N ASP A 73 0.54 12.66 15.93
CA ASP A 73 -0.16 11.98 17.03
C ASP A 73 -1.66 12.32 17.06
N LYS A 74 -2.02 13.50 16.55
CA LYS A 74 -3.41 13.95 16.42
C LYS A 74 -4.15 13.26 15.26
N LEU A 75 -3.45 12.90 14.19
CA LEU A 75 -4.04 12.23 13.02
C LEU A 75 -4.01 10.71 13.13
N LEU A 76 -3.11 10.15 13.95
CA LEU A 76 -2.96 8.72 14.16
C LEU A 76 -4.30 8.00 14.43
N PRO A 77 -5.22 8.50 15.30
CA PRO A 77 -6.51 7.84 15.49
C PRO A 77 -7.36 7.74 14.21
N SER A 78 -7.28 8.74 13.31
CA SER A 78 -7.97 8.70 12.01
C SER A 78 -7.36 7.67 11.07
N VAL A 79 -6.04 7.50 11.10
CA VAL A 79 -5.35 6.47 10.29
C VAL A 79 -5.73 5.06 10.78
N VAL A 80 -5.80 4.86 12.10
CA VAL A 80 -6.26 3.59 12.69
C VAL A 80 -7.72 3.32 12.34
N ALA A 81 -8.59 4.34 12.44
CA ALA A 81 -9.99 4.19 12.04
C ALA A 81 -10.15 3.83 10.56
N ALA A 82 -9.31 4.40 9.69
CA ALA A 82 -9.28 4.03 8.28
C ALA A 82 -8.87 2.56 8.11
N TYR A 83 -7.81 2.11 8.79
CA TYR A 83 -7.38 0.71 8.79
C TYR A 83 -8.48 -0.24 9.26
N ASP A 84 -9.17 0.11 10.34
CA ASP A 84 -10.23 -0.73 10.92
C ASP A 84 -11.46 -0.85 10.02
N ALA A 85 -11.70 0.14 9.15
CA ALA A 85 -12.77 0.13 8.17
C ALA A 85 -12.48 -0.76 6.94
N LEU A 86 -11.24 -1.23 6.74
CA LEU A 86 -10.92 -2.10 5.61
C LEU A 86 -11.53 -3.51 5.80
N PRO A 87 -12.16 -4.08 4.75
CA PRO A 87 -12.67 -5.44 4.75
C PRO A 87 -11.55 -6.48 4.63
N GLY A 88 -11.79 -7.70 5.11
CA GLY A 88 -10.97 -8.85 4.77
C GLY A 88 -9.49 -8.75 5.20
N ARG A 89 -8.57 -9.08 4.28
CA ARG A 89 -7.12 -9.06 4.52
C ARG A 89 -6.60 -7.64 4.33
N ARG A 90 -6.42 -6.94 5.45
CA ARG A 90 -5.98 -5.54 5.51
C ARG A 90 -4.46 -5.47 5.35
N LEU A 91 -3.99 -4.83 4.28
CA LEU A 91 -2.57 -4.60 4.04
C LEU A 91 -2.21 -3.15 4.30
N VAL A 92 -1.03 -2.88 4.86
CA VAL A 92 -0.54 -1.52 5.11
C VAL A 92 0.76 -1.29 4.35
N VAL A 93 0.77 -0.23 3.56
CA VAL A 93 1.96 0.23 2.83
C VAL A 93 2.40 1.58 3.40
N ALA A 94 3.62 1.63 3.93
CA ALA A 94 4.24 2.86 4.39
C ALA A 94 5.02 3.51 3.24
N PHE A 95 4.50 4.61 2.69
CA PHE A 95 5.11 5.32 1.58
C PHE A 95 5.81 6.62 2.04
N GLY A 96 7.14 6.55 2.13
CA GLY A 96 8.02 7.65 2.51
C GLY A 96 8.68 7.50 3.88
N ALA A 97 9.71 8.32 4.11
CA ALA A 97 10.52 8.28 5.33
C ALA A 97 9.74 8.74 6.57
N CYS A 98 8.80 9.69 6.41
CA CYS A 98 8.05 10.23 7.55
C CYS A 98 7.14 9.18 8.21
N VAL A 99 6.46 8.36 7.42
CA VAL A 99 5.60 7.28 7.94
C VAL A 99 6.42 6.12 8.51
N ALA A 100 7.60 5.87 7.97
CA ALA A 100 8.47 4.77 8.40
C ALA A 100 9.19 5.06 9.73
N SER A 101 9.65 6.30 9.95
CA SER A 101 10.48 6.61 11.13
C SER A 101 10.32 8.05 11.67
N GLY A 102 9.31 8.79 11.20
CA GLY A 102 9.19 10.24 11.43
C GLY A 102 10.01 11.10 10.45
N GLY A 103 10.98 10.50 9.73
CA GLY A 103 11.71 11.15 8.64
C GLY A 103 12.44 12.42 9.09
N PRO A 104 12.38 13.52 8.32
CA PRO A 104 12.96 14.82 8.74
C PRO A 104 12.41 15.37 10.06
N TYR A 105 11.24 14.89 10.50
CA TYR A 105 10.55 15.32 11.71
C TYR A 105 10.73 14.33 12.88
N TRP A 106 11.73 13.46 12.82
CA TRP A 106 11.97 12.43 13.85
C TRP A 106 12.18 13.01 15.26
N ASP A 107 12.58 14.28 15.41
CA ASP A 107 12.73 14.95 16.71
C ASP A 107 11.54 15.88 17.08
N SER A 108 10.49 15.91 16.26
CA SER A 108 9.30 16.72 16.55
C SER A 108 8.43 16.10 17.65
N TYR A 109 7.90 16.92 18.57
CA TYR A 109 7.06 16.47 19.68
C TYR A 109 5.68 15.94 19.27
N SER A 110 5.23 16.19 18.04
CA SER A 110 3.86 15.90 17.58
C SER A 110 3.80 14.84 16.48
N VAL A 111 4.92 14.18 16.18
CA VAL A 111 5.06 13.25 15.06
C VAL A 111 5.30 11.86 15.59
N THR A 112 4.50 10.91 15.14
CA THR A 112 4.66 9.49 15.42
C THR A 112 5.89 8.97 14.67
N LYS A 113 6.80 8.27 15.36
CA LYS A 113 8.14 7.90 14.86
C LYS A 113 8.16 6.59 14.08
N GLY A 114 7.07 6.31 13.38
CA GLY A 114 6.82 5.03 12.72
C GLY A 114 5.38 4.61 12.94
N VAL A 115 4.66 4.39 11.84
CA VAL A 115 3.27 3.88 11.89
C VAL A 115 3.23 2.43 12.37
N ASP A 116 4.36 1.73 12.25
CA ASP A 116 4.60 0.34 12.67
C ASP A 116 4.47 0.11 14.18
N GLN A 117 4.57 1.18 14.96
CA GLN A 117 4.28 1.16 16.39
C GLN A 117 2.82 0.85 16.70
N VAL A 118 1.92 1.03 15.73
CA VAL A 118 0.45 0.95 15.93
C VAL A 118 -0.22 0.05 14.90
N LEU A 119 0.24 0.05 13.65
CA LEU A 119 -0.33 -0.74 12.56
C LEU A 119 0.70 -1.74 12.02
N PRO A 120 0.30 -2.96 11.63
CA PRO A 120 1.20 -3.92 11.02
C PRO A 120 1.55 -3.49 9.59
N VAL A 121 2.78 -3.02 9.36
CA VAL A 121 3.24 -2.60 8.02
C VAL A 121 3.74 -3.81 7.22
N ASP A 122 3.15 -4.03 6.04
CA ASP A 122 3.51 -5.12 5.13
C ASP A 122 4.62 -4.72 4.15
N LEU A 123 4.65 -3.44 3.75
CA LEU A 123 5.61 -2.93 2.78
C LEU A 123 6.06 -1.51 3.13
N TYR A 124 7.38 -1.31 3.12
CA TYR A 124 7.99 0.01 3.18
C TYR A 124 8.49 0.42 1.80
N VAL A 125 8.12 1.63 1.38
CA VAL A 125 8.65 2.28 0.18
C VAL A 125 9.48 3.50 0.61
N PRO A 126 10.82 3.40 0.64
CA PRO A 126 11.68 4.45 1.16
C PRO A 126 11.79 5.65 0.21
N GLY A 127 11.86 6.86 0.76
CA GLY A 127 12.07 8.12 0.01
C GLY A 127 11.51 9.35 0.73
N CYS A 128 11.81 10.56 0.25
CA CYS A 128 11.33 11.81 0.84
C CYS A 128 11.11 12.95 -0.20
N PRO A 129 10.06 12.87 -1.05
CA PRO A 129 9.18 11.72 -1.23
C PRO A 129 9.82 10.63 -2.12
N PRO A 130 9.37 9.37 -2.06
CA PRO A 130 9.79 8.35 -3.02
C PRO A 130 9.29 8.69 -4.42
N ARG A 131 9.99 8.24 -5.46
CA ARG A 131 9.54 8.43 -6.84
C ARG A 131 8.22 7.68 -7.11
N PRO A 132 7.34 8.17 -8.01
CA PRO A 132 6.08 7.49 -8.32
C PRO A 132 6.29 6.07 -8.82
N GLU A 133 7.37 5.79 -9.56
CA GLU A 133 7.68 4.45 -10.04
C GLU A 133 7.95 3.46 -8.90
N ALA A 134 8.51 3.95 -7.78
CA ALA A 134 8.78 3.12 -6.61
C ALA A 134 7.49 2.64 -5.95
N LEU A 135 6.41 3.44 -6.00
CA LEU A 135 5.09 3.01 -5.54
C LEU A 135 4.55 1.88 -6.41
N THR A 136 4.57 2.06 -7.74
CA THR A 136 4.05 1.06 -8.68
C THR A 136 4.82 -0.25 -8.58
N GLU A 137 6.16 -0.21 -8.48
CA GLU A 137 6.97 -1.42 -8.30
C GLU A 137 6.70 -2.07 -6.93
N GLY A 138 6.58 -1.26 -5.86
CA GLY A 138 6.25 -1.76 -4.53
C GLY A 138 4.91 -2.50 -4.51
N LEU A 139 3.88 -1.91 -5.11
CA LEU A 139 2.55 -2.52 -5.22
C LEU A 139 2.56 -3.78 -6.09
N ALA A 140 3.32 -3.80 -7.19
CA ALA A 140 3.48 -4.98 -8.03
C ALA A 140 4.21 -6.11 -7.29
N ARG A 141 5.23 -5.77 -6.48
CA ARG A 141 5.92 -6.72 -5.62
C ARG A 141 5.00 -7.29 -4.54
N LEU A 142 4.16 -6.42 -3.94
CA LEU A 142 3.16 -6.81 -2.96
C LEU A 142 2.19 -7.83 -3.55
N GLU A 143 1.63 -7.55 -4.74
CA GLU A 143 0.73 -8.45 -5.44
C GLU A 143 1.38 -9.81 -5.76
N ARG A 144 2.62 -9.83 -6.26
CA ARG A 144 3.36 -11.07 -6.54
C ARG A 144 3.58 -11.92 -5.28
N SER A 145 3.99 -11.28 -4.18
CA SER A 145 4.18 -11.97 -2.90
C SER A 145 2.88 -12.61 -2.40
N LEU A 146 1.74 -11.93 -2.56
CA LEU A 146 0.43 -12.48 -2.20
C LEU A 146 0.01 -13.66 -3.08
N ALA A 147 0.40 -13.66 -4.36
CA ALA A 147 0.12 -14.76 -5.29
C ALA A 147 0.98 -16.00 -4.97
N ASP A 148 2.25 -15.79 -4.65
CA ASP A 148 3.23 -16.86 -4.38
C ASP A 148 3.17 -17.39 -2.94
N GLY A 149 2.47 -16.70 -2.03
CA GLY A 149 2.45 -17.01 -0.60
C GLY A 149 3.80 -16.79 0.09
N ALA A 150 4.70 -16.02 -0.53
CA ALA A 150 6.04 -15.75 -0.03
C ALA A 150 6.05 -14.53 0.91
N PRO A 151 6.81 -14.54 2.02
CA PRO A 151 6.89 -13.39 2.91
C PRO A 151 7.54 -12.18 2.23
N LEU A 152 7.00 -10.98 2.50
CA LEU A 152 7.59 -9.71 2.08
C LEU A 152 8.82 -9.44 2.95
N SER A 153 10.01 -9.44 2.34
CA SER A 153 11.28 -9.07 2.99
C SER A 153 11.73 -7.66 2.63
#